data_AF-A0A0M2VDJ7-F1
#
_entry.id   AF-A0A0M2VDJ7-F1
#
_cell.length_a   1.000
_cell.length_b   1.000
_cell.length_c   1.000
_cell.angle_alpha   90.00
_cell.angle_beta   90.00
_cell.angle_gamma   90.00
#
_symmetry.space_group_name_H-M   'P 1'
#
loop_
_entity.id
_entity.type
_entity.pdbx_description
1 polymer ?
#
loop_
_entity_poly.entity_id
_entity_poly.type
_entity_poly.pdbx_seq_one_letter_code
_entity_poly.pdbx_strand_id
1 'polypeptide(L)'
;MTRQAKSDNSKAGLRQFILPDAELTLWSSWLSHAETTVLQTLLSAELAWRQEQIRIYGKTVNIPRQQVWMGEPHCSYQYSGVCFEPQPWHPAIKKLCSKLSGELNQPFNCVLLNLYANGQNHMGWHADNEPELGPTPVIASVSIGASRRFDLQHRQHGHQLQLQLDNGSLLVMAGTCQQYWQHRLPKQSRVLTPRLNLTFRYIAPQQ
;
A
#
# COMPACT_ATOMS: atom_id res chain seq x y z
N MET A 1 -38.70 -10.65 21.44
CA MET A 1 -38.14 -10.55 20.07
C MET A 1 -36.94 -9.62 20.14
N THR A 2 -35.75 -10.17 20.34
CA THR A 2 -34.54 -9.37 20.56
C THR A 2 -33.61 -9.64 19.39
N ARG A 3 -33.31 -8.57 18.63
CA ARG A 3 -32.53 -8.58 17.39
C ARG A 3 -31.18 -9.27 17.61
N GLN A 4 -30.87 -10.26 16.77
CA GLN A 4 -29.52 -10.76 16.58
C GLN A 4 -28.62 -9.61 16.12
N ALA A 5 -27.64 -9.27 16.94
CA ALA A 5 -26.53 -8.43 16.51
C ALA A 5 -25.81 -9.15 15.37
N LYS A 6 -25.68 -8.47 14.23
CA LYS A 6 -24.84 -8.94 13.11
C LYS A 6 -23.42 -9.11 13.66
N SER A 7 -22.94 -10.34 13.64
CA SER A 7 -21.57 -10.72 13.97
C SER A 7 -20.58 -9.87 13.17
N ASP A 8 -19.80 -9.05 13.88
CA ASP A 8 -18.70 -8.26 13.34
C ASP A 8 -17.60 -9.21 12.82
N ASN A 9 -17.58 -9.45 11.51
CA ASN A 9 -16.51 -10.21 10.84
C ASN A 9 -15.18 -9.41 10.76
N SER A 10 -15.10 -8.23 11.39
CA SER A 10 -14.06 -7.21 11.17
C SER A 10 -12.73 -7.46 11.90
N LYS A 11 -12.62 -8.51 12.74
CA LYS A 11 -11.43 -8.74 13.59
C LYS A 11 -10.75 -10.11 13.44
N ALA A 12 -11.12 -10.91 12.44
CA ALA A 12 -10.43 -12.18 12.20
C ALA A 12 -8.99 -11.93 11.68
N GLY A 13 -7.97 -12.36 12.44
CA GLY A 13 -6.58 -12.35 11.99
C GLY A 13 -5.81 -11.04 12.17
N LEU A 14 -6.21 -10.17 13.11
CA LEU A 14 -5.42 -9.02 13.55
C LEU A 14 -4.11 -9.49 14.21
N ARG A 15 -2.99 -8.93 13.78
CA ARG A 15 -1.66 -9.13 14.38
C ARG A 15 -0.99 -7.78 14.56
N GLN A 16 -0.63 -7.46 15.80
CA GLN A 16 0.23 -6.33 16.12
C GLN A 16 1.65 -6.83 16.33
N PHE A 17 2.64 -6.12 15.78
CA PHE A 17 4.04 -6.45 15.95
C PHE A 17 4.68 -5.43 16.87
N ILE A 18 5.42 -5.93 17.87
CA ILE A 18 6.23 -5.10 18.75
C ILE A 18 7.61 -5.01 18.12
N LEU A 19 7.90 -3.85 17.52
CA LEU A 19 9.15 -3.56 16.84
C LEU A 19 9.78 -2.30 17.44
N PRO A 20 11.11 -2.20 17.53
CA PRO A 20 11.74 -0.92 17.83
C PRO A 20 11.41 0.08 16.74
N ASP A 21 11.06 1.31 17.15
CA ASP A 21 10.89 2.45 16.25
C ASP A 21 9.87 2.24 15.11
N ALA A 22 8.88 1.38 15.33
CA ALA A 22 7.80 1.14 14.37
C ALA A 22 6.54 0.62 15.05
N GLU A 23 5.40 1.15 14.60
CA GLU A 23 4.09 0.57 14.89
C GLU A 23 3.61 -0.16 13.65
N LEU A 24 3.34 -1.46 13.79
CA LEU A 24 2.96 -2.31 12.67
C LEU A 24 1.77 -3.18 13.03
N THR A 25 0.71 -3.08 12.24
CA THR A 25 -0.52 -3.86 12.43
C THR A 25 -0.97 -4.50 11.12
N LEU A 26 -1.30 -5.79 11.15
CA LEU A 26 -1.71 -6.58 9.99
C LEU A 26 -3.07 -7.23 10.26
N TRP A 27 -4.04 -6.99 9.39
CA TRP A 27 -5.29 -7.74 9.31
C TRP A 27 -5.18 -8.70 8.13
N SER A 28 -5.17 -10.00 8.38
CA SER A 28 -4.99 -11.00 7.32
C SER A 28 -6.16 -11.06 6.33
N SER A 29 -7.38 -10.72 6.78
CA SER A 29 -8.62 -10.84 5.99
C SER A 29 -9.50 -9.59 6.11
N TRP A 30 -8.92 -8.42 5.88
CA TRP A 30 -9.62 -7.13 6.00
C TRP A 30 -10.68 -6.94 4.90
N LEU A 31 -10.39 -7.40 3.68
CA LEU A 31 -11.36 -7.58 2.62
C LEU A 31 -11.74 -9.05 2.49
N SER A 32 -13.03 -9.31 2.31
CA SER A 32 -13.53 -10.62 1.94
C SER A 32 -13.07 -11.02 0.53
N HIS A 33 -13.05 -12.31 0.26
CA HIS A 33 -12.70 -12.82 -1.07
C HIS A 33 -13.61 -12.24 -2.17
N ALA A 34 -14.90 -12.09 -1.90
CA ALA A 34 -15.86 -11.48 -2.83
C ALA A 34 -15.50 -10.01 -3.14
N GLU A 35 -15.19 -9.20 -2.12
CA GLU A 35 -14.75 -7.81 -2.31
C GLU A 35 -13.46 -7.76 -3.15
N THR A 36 -12.48 -8.61 -2.84
CA THR A 36 -11.21 -8.64 -3.58
C THR A 36 -11.38 -9.02 -5.04
N THR A 37 -12.24 -9.99 -5.36
CA THR A 37 -12.48 -10.43 -6.74
C THR A 37 -13.14 -9.33 -7.58
N VAL A 38 -14.13 -8.64 -7.00
CA VAL A 38 -14.81 -7.51 -7.65
C VAL A 38 -13.81 -6.38 -7.89
N LEU A 39 -13.06 -5.97 -6.85
CA LEU A 39 -12.08 -4.89 -6.96
C LEU A 39 -10.96 -5.25 -7.96
N GLN A 40 -10.45 -6.47 -7.93
CA GLN A 40 -9.38 -6.88 -8.84
C GLN A 40 -9.83 -6.80 -10.31
N THR A 41 -11.00 -7.34 -10.61
CA THR A 41 -11.58 -7.31 -11.97
C THR A 41 -11.79 -5.87 -12.43
N LEU A 42 -12.48 -5.07 -11.61
CA LEU A 42 -12.86 -3.70 -11.92
C LEU A 42 -11.63 -2.81 -12.15
N LEU A 43 -10.69 -2.78 -11.20
CA LEU A 43 -9.53 -1.89 -11.25
C LEU A 43 -8.51 -2.29 -12.32
N SER A 44 -8.41 -3.59 -12.63
CA SER A 44 -7.53 -4.04 -13.71
C SER A 44 -8.06 -3.60 -15.08
N ALA A 45 -9.39 -3.53 -15.24
CA ALA A 45 -10.03 -3.16 -16.50
C ALA A 45 -10.15 -1.64 -16.70
N GLU A 46 -10.46 -0.89 -15.64
CA GLU A 46 -10.89 0.51 -15.78
C GLU A 46 -9.76 1.53 -15.55
N LEU A 47 -8.66 1.14 -14.89
CA LEU A 47 -7.59 2.08 -14.58
C LEU A 47 -6.57 2.21 -15.72
N ALA A 48 -6.12 3.45 -15.95
CA ALA A 48 -5.06 3.76 -16.90
C ALA A 48 -3.67 3.44 -16.32
N TRP A 49 -3.35 2.15 -16.19
CA TRP A 49 -2.08 1.65 -15.67
C TRP A 49 -0.88 2.14 -16.49
N ARG A 50 0.08 2.80 -15.84
CA ARG A 50 1.30 3.30 -16.49
C ARG A 50 2.54 2.60 -15.95
N GLN A 51 3.49 2.31 -16.83
CA GLN A 51 4.81 1.85 -16.42
C GLN A 51 5.78 3.02 -16.53
N GLU A 52 6.16 3.57 -15.38
CA GLU A 52 7.04 4.73 -15.34
C GLU A 52 8.50 4.38 -15.64
N GLN A 53 9.27 5.40 -15.98
CA GLN A 53 10.70 5.30 -16.20
C GLN A 53 11.46 6.10 -15.16
N ILE A 54 12.47 5.48 -14.56
CA ILE A 54 13.36 6.16 -13.61
C ILE A 54 14.79 6.15 -14.14
N ARG A 55 15.56 7.18 -13.78
CA ARG A 55 17.01 7.21 -14.03
C ARG A 55 17.75 6.56 -12.88
N ILE A 56 18.48 5.48 -13.17
CA ILE A 56 19.40 4.82 -12.24
C ILE A 56 20.79 4.85 -12.85
N TYR A 57 21.77 5.43 -12.15
CA TYR A 57 23.16 5.57 -12.63
C TYR A 57 23.25 6.15 -14.06
N GLY A 58 22.44 7.16 -14.36
CA GLY A 58 22.39 7.81 -15.69
C GLY A 58 21.65 7.04 -16.78
N LYS A 59 21.19 5.81 -16.52
CA LYS A 59 20.39 5.02 -17.47
C LYS A 59 18.91 5.09 -17.12
N THR A 60 18.08 5.30 -18.13
CA THR A 60 16.61 5.23 -18.00
C THR A 60 16.18 3.76 -18.01
N VAL A 61 15.50 3.32 -16.96
CA VAL A 61 14.97 1.96 -16.83
C VAL A 61 13.48 2.01 -16.50
N ASN A 62 12.72 1.09 -17.10
CA ASN A 62 11.32 0.90 -16.74
C ASN A 62 11.24 0.33 -15.31
N ILE A 63 10.42 0.93 -14.46
CA ILE A 63 10.15 0.33 -13.16
C ILE A 63 9.46 -1.02 -13.36
N PRO A 64 9.79 -2.05 -12.58
CA PRO A 64 9.29 -3.40 -12.81
C PRO A 64 7.90 -3.58 -12.19
N ARG A 65 6.96 -2.68 -12.50
CA ARG A 65 5.54 -2.69 -12.10
C ARG A 65 4.79 -1.59 -12.86
N GLN A 66 3.47 -1.68 -12.91
CA GLN A 66 2.63 -0.56 -13.34
C GLN A 66 2.04 0.16 -12.14
N GLN A 67 1.72 1.44 -12.29
CA GLN A 67 1.24 2.29 -11.21
C GLN A 67 0.12 3.22 -11.66
N VAL A 68 -0.71 3.63 -10.70
CA VAL A 68 -1.65 4.75 -10.82
C VAL A 68 -1.62 5.54 -9.51
N TRP A 69 -1.48 6.86 -9.61
CA TRP A 69 -1.57 7.77 -8.47
C TRP A 69 -2.94 8.45 -8.48
N MET A 70 -3.67 8.38 -7.37
CA MET A 70 -4.98 9.02 -7.21
C MET A 70 -5.04 9.77 -5.89
N GLY A 71 -5.82 10.85 -5.83
CA GLY A 71 -5.94 11.62 -4.61
C GLY A 71 -6.76 12.88 -4.77
N GLU A 72 -6.80 13.67 -3.70
CA GLU A 72 -7.25 15.05 -3.77
C GLU A 72 -6.32 15.89 -4.67
N PRO A 73 -6.81 16.97 -5.30
CA PRO A 73 -6.03 17.73 -6.28
C PRO A 73 -4.67 18.25 -5.78
N HIS A 74 -4.55 18.56 -4.49
CA HIS A 74 -3.31 19.07 -3.88
C HIS A 74 -2.30 17.96 -3.53
N CYS A 75 -2.66 16.68 -3.69
CA CYS A 75 -1.81 15.54 -3.35
C CYS A 75 -0.78 15.23 -4.45
N SER A 76 -0.07 16.24 -4.94
CA SER A 76 1.09 16.06 -5.81
C SER A 76 2.33 15.71 -4.98
N TYR A 77 3.21 14.86 -5.49
CA TYR A 77 4.51 14.59 -4.86
C TYR A 77 5.64 14.57 -5.90
N GLN A 78 6.86 14.84 -5.45
CA GLN A 78 8.04 14.77 -6.30
C GLN A 78 8.86 13.51 -6.00
N TYR A 79 9.18 12.75 -7.04
CA TYR A 79 10.06 11.58 -6.92
C TYR A 79 11.06 11.51 -8.08
N SER A 80 12.35 11.48 -7.74
CA SER A 80 13.46 11.44 -8.71
C SER A 80 13.41 12.57 -9.77
N GLY A 81 12.97 13.77 -9.36
CA GLY A 81 12.83 14.93 -10.24
C GLY A 81 11.58 14.91 -11.14
N VAL A 82 10.69 13.94 -10.97
CA VAL A 82 9.40 13.86 -11.68
C VAL A 82 8.29 14.27 -10.72
N CYS A 83 7.44 15.21 -11.14
CA CYS A 83 6.21 15.56 -10.43
C CYS A 83 5.10 14.57 -10.79
N PHE A 84 4.48 13.97 -9.79
CA PHE A 84 3.36 13.07 -9.96
C PHE A 84 2.07 13.75 -9.53
N GLU A 85 1.24 14.11 -10.50
CA GLU A 85 -0.08 14.68 -10.26
C GLU A 85 -1.13 13.57 -10.03
N PRO A 86 -1.99 13.70 -9.02
CA PRO A 86 -3.01 12.70 -8.75
C PRO A 86 -4.08 12.69 -9.82
N GLN A 87 -4.43 11.50 -10.31
CA GLN A 87 -5.65 11.32 -11.09
C GLN A 87 -6.88 11.47 -10.17
N PRO A 88 -8.03 11.89 -10.72
CA PRO A 88 -9.29 11.86 -9.99
C PRO A 88 -9.58 10.47 -9.43
N TRP A 89 -10.22 10.44 -8.25
CA TRP A 89 -10.57 9.18 -7.62
C TRP A 89 -11.50 8.32 -8.47
N HIS A 90 -11.13 7.05 -8.62
CA HIS A 90 -12.09 6.04 -9.03
C HIS A 90 -13.13 5.79 -7.90
N PRO A 91 -14.44 5.68 -8.18
CA PRO A 91 -15.48 5.57 -7.14
C PRO A 91 -15.26 4.42 -6.14
N ALA A 92 -14.84 3.25 -6.62
CA ALA A 92 -14.55 2.11 -5.75
C ALA A 92 -13.36 2.37 -4.81
N ILE A 93 -12.36 3.11 -5.29
CA ILE A 93 -11.18 3.47 -4.50
C ILE A 93 -11.54 4.55 -3.47
N LYS A 94 -12.34 5.55 -3.84
CA LYS A 94 -12.81 6.57 -2.89
C LYS A 94 -13.62 5.94 -1.75
N LYS A 95 -14.51 5.00 -2.08
CA LYS A 95 -15.28 4.24 -1.08
C LYS A 95 -14.36 3.46 -0.14
N LEU A 96 -13.31 2.82 -0.67
CA LEU A 96 -12.34 2.09 0.12
C LEU A 96 -11.53 3.03 1.04
N CYS A 97 -11.11 4.18 0.53
CA CYS A 97 -10.43 5.23 1.28
C CYS A 97 -11.28 5.73 2.46
N SER A 98 -12.57 6.00 2.24
CA SER A 98 -13.49 6.42 3.30
C SER A 98 -13.70 5.34 4.35
N LYS A 99 -13.88 4.06 3.94
CA LYS A 99 -13.99 2.93 4.88
C LYS A 99 -12.74 2.83 5.76
N LEU A 100 -11.57 2.83 5.13
CA LEU A 100 -10.28 2.71 5.80
C LEU A 100 -10.03 3.89 6.75
N SER A 101 -10.37 5.11 6.34
CA SER A 101 -10.24 6.30 7.19
C SER A 101 -11.12 6.23 8.43
N GLY A 102 -12.37 5.78 8.27
CA GLY A 102 -13.31 5.61 9.38
C GLY A 102 -12.91 4.51 10.35
N GLU A 103 -12.46 3.36 9.85
CA GLU A 103 -12.07 2.22 10.69
C GLU A 103 -10.76 2.46 11.46
N LEU A 104 -9.80 3.17 10.86
CA LEU A 104 -8.53 3.49 11.50
C LEU A 104 -8.57 4.79 12.31
N ASN A 105 -9.67 5.57 12.21
CA ASN A 105 -9.79 6.92 12.76
C ASN A 105 -8.59 7.80 12.37
N GLN A 106 -8.18 7.72 11.10
CA GLN A 106 -7.06 8.45 10.51
C GLN A 106 -7.46 8.95 9.13
N PRO A 107 -7.12 10.19 8.74
CA PRO A 107 -7.45 10.70 7.42
C PRO A 107 -6.53 10.08 6.37
N PHE A 108 -7.10 9.67 5.24
CA PHE A 108 -6.36 9.34 4.02
C PHE A 108 -6.94 10.11 2.84
N ASN A 109 -6.08 10.65 2.00
CA ASN A 109 -6.49 11.56 0.91
C ASN A 109 -5.74 11.33 -0.40
N CYS A 110 -4.90 10.30 -0.46
CA CYS A 110 -4.27 9.84 -1.69
C CYS A 110 -3.93 8.35 -1.61
N VAL A 111 -3.69 7.74 -2.75
CA VAL A 111 -3.32 6.33 -2.89
C VAL A 111 -2.40 6.10 -4.08
N LEU A 112 -1.35 5.34 -3.85
CA LEU A 112 -0.53 4.77 -4.92
C LEU A 112 -0.95 3.32 -5.15
N LEU A 113 -1.58 3.07 -6.30
CA LEU A 113 -1.86 1.74 -6.76
C LEU A 113 -0.64 1.18 -7.50
N ASN A 114 -0.27 -0.05 -7.18
CA ASN A 114 0.79 -0.78 -7.86
C ASN A 114 0.24 -2.12 -8.37
N LEU A 115 0.45 -2.39 -9.66
CA LEU A 115 0.17 -3.67 -10.30
C LEU A 115 1.48 -4.40 -10.57
N TYR A 116 1.66 -5.52 -9.87
CA TYR A 116 2.72 -6.48 -10.09
C TYR A 116 2.12 -7.62 -10.91
N ALA A 117 2.43 -7.69 -12.22
CA ALA A 117 1.85 -8.68 -13.12
C ALA A 117 2.21 -10.12 -12.72
N ASN A 118 3.39 -10.31 -12.12
CA ASN A 118 3.84 -11.59 -11.57
C ASN A 118 4.98 -11.37 -10.54
N GLY A 119 5.62 -12.46 -10.12
CA GLY A 119 6.72 -12.47 -9.17
C GLY A 119 8.05 -11.90 -9.65
N GLN A 120 8.22 -11.60 -10.94
CA GLN A 120 9.38 -10.87 -11.46
C GLN A 120 9.25 -9.36 -11.21
N ASN A 121 8.02 -8.86 -11.13
CA ASN A 121 7.74 -7.51 -10.68
C ASN A 121 7.99 -7.40 -9.17
N HIS A 122 8.68 -6.34 -8.78
CA HIS A 122 9.22 -6.18 -7.44
C HIS A 122 9.37 -4.70 -7.08
N MET A 123 9.65 -4.44 -5.81
CA MET A 123 10.05 -3.14 -5.32
C MET A 123 11.28 -3.36 -4.44
N GLY A 124 12.33 -2.57 -4.70
CA GLY A 124 13.59 -2.65 -3.93
C GLY A 124 13.42 -2.16 -2.50
N TRP A 125 14.50 -2.19 -1.73
CA TRP A 125 14.52 -1.58 -0.39
C TRP A 125 14.27 -0.07 -0.49
N HIS A 126 13.24 0.40 0.20
CA HIS A 126 12.84 1.81 0.28
C HIS A 126 12.12 2.09 1.60
N ALA A 127 11.80 3.34 1.86
CA ALA A 127 10.86 3.76 2.89
C ALA A 127 9.95 4.83 2.27
N ASP A 128 8.73 4.97 2.80
CA ASP A 128 7.79 6.03 2.39
C ASP A 128 8.11 7.29 3.19
N ASN A 129 9.22 7.96 2.86
CA ASN A 129 9.76 9.10 3.59
C ASN A 129 9.80 10.39 2.77
N GLU A 130 8.91 10.49 1.79
CA GLU A 130 8.66 11.73 1.04
C GLU A 130 8.31 12.87 2.01
N PRO A 131 8.94 14.06 1.91
CA PRO A 131 8.69 15.18 2.82
C PRO A 131 7.21 15.57 2.94
N GLU A 132 6.45 15.42 1.86
CA GLU A 132 5.02 15.73 1.76
C GLU A 132 4.15 14.88 2.70
N LEU A 133 4.66 13.73 3.16
CA LEU A 133 3.98 12.82 4.09
C LEU A 133 4.18 13.22 5.57
N GLY A 134 5.08 14.16 5.85
CA GLY A 134 5.46 14.56 7.21
C GLY A 134 6.39 13.53 7.90
N PRO A 135 6.74 13.78 9.18
CA PRO A 135 7.80 13.04 9.86
C PRO A 135 7.39 11.63 10.30
N THR A 136 6.12 11.41 10.62
CA THR A 136 5.59 10.14 11.17
C THR A 136 4.30 9.73 10.44
N PRO A 137 4.38 9.42 9.13
CA PRO A 137 3.18 9.14 8.36
C PRO A 137 2.54 7.80 8.75
N VAL A 138 1.22 7.77 8.72
CA VAL A 138 0.45 6.52 8.75
C VAL A 138 0.26 6.04 7.32
N ILE A 139 0.79 4.87 7.01
CA ILE A 139 0.71 4.24 5.70
C ILE A 139 -0.18 3.01 5.81
N ALA A 140 -1.25 2.95 5.02
CA ALA A 140 -2.17 1.81 5.00
C ALA A 140 -2.12 1.09 3.64
N SER A 141 -1.66 -0.15 3.64
CA SER A 141 -1.37 -0.94 2.45
C SER A 141 -2.33 -2.13 2.32
N VAL A 142 -3.23 -2.08 1.34
CA VAL A 142 -4.18 -3.16 1.04
C VAL A 142 -3.64 -4.03 -0.10
N SER A 143 -3.64 -5.35 0.10
CA SER A 143 -3.18 -6.33 -0.91
C SER A 143 -4.35 -7.08 -1.52
N ILE A 144 -4.37 -7.20 -2.85
CA ILE A 144 -5.42 -7.90 -3.61
C ILE A 144 -4.75 -8.81 -4.65
N GLY A 145 -5.23 -10.05 -4.80
CA GLY A 145 -4.68 -11.03 -5.73
C GLY A 145 -3.54 -11.86 -5.13
N ALA A 146 -2.48 -12.09 -5.90
CA ALA A 146 -1.42 -13.02 -5.53
C ALA A 146 -0.74 -12.65 -4.20
N SER A 147 -0.59 -13.66 -3.33
CA SER A 147 0.12 -13.50 -2.06
C SER A 147 1.61 -13.28 -2.30
N ARG A 148 2.21 -12.33 -1.57
CA ARG A 148 3.63 -11.96 -1.72
C ARG A 148 4.31 -11.76 -0.37
N ARG A 149 5.59 -12.13 -0.32
CA ARG A 149 6.46 -11.81 0.82
C ARG A 149 6.75 -10.32 0.83
N PHE A 150 6.71 -9.72 2.01
CA PHE A 150 7.08 -8.34 2.26
C PHE A 150 8.15 -8.34 3.35
N ASP A 151 9.34 -7.86 3.00
CA ASP A 151 10.49 -7.85 3.91
C ASP A 151 10.62 -6.45 4.53
N LEU A 152 10.85 -6.37 5.83
CA LEU A 152 11.26 -5.15 6.54
C LEU A 152 12.65 -5.37 7.16
N GLN A 153 13.47 -4.32 7.15
CA GLN A 153 14.79 -4.30 7.78
C GLN A 153 15.03 -2.98 8.49
N HIS A 154 15.47 -3.05 9.75
CA HIS A 154 15.86 -1.90 10.54
C HIS A 154 17.24 -1.40 10.09
N ARG A 155 17.39 -0.08 9.90
CA ARG A 155 18.61 0.55 9.37
C ARG A 155 19.82 0.45 10.29
N GLN A 156 19.60 0.51 11.62
CA GLN A 156 20.69 0.58 12.60
C GLN A 156 20.95 -0.74 13.37
N HIS A 157 19.92 -1.49 13.76
CA HIS A 157 20.04 -2.58 14.73
C HIS A 157 19.99 -3.99 14.12
N GLY A 158 20.00 -4.12 12.79
CA GLY A 158 20.01 -5.42 12.12
C GLY A 158 18.71 -6.24 12.22
N HIS A 159 17.67 -5.74 12.90
CA HIS A 159 16.37 -6.40 12.98
C HIS A 159 15.75 -6.56 11.59
N GLN A 160 15.11 -7.72 11.37
CA GLN A 160 14.40 -8.03 10.14
C GLN A 160 13.05 -8.69 10.47
N LEU A 161 12.06 -8.42 9.63
CA LEU A 161 10.74 -9.05 9.70
C LEU A 161 10.33 -9.45 8.29
N GLN A 162 9.78 -10.65 8.14
CA GLN A 162 9.18 -11.11 6.89
C GLN A 162 7.71 -11.38 7.11
N LEU A 163 6.88 -10.80 6.26
CA LEU A 163 5.44 -10.94 6.30
C LEU A 163 4.96 -11.58 5.02
N GLN A 164 3.98 -12.48 5.12
CA GLN A 164 3.20 -12.89 3.97
C GLN A 164 1.97 -11.98 3.89
N LEU A 165 1.84 -11.25 2.78
CA LEU A 165 0.69 -10.39 2.52
C LEU A 165 -0.25 -11.10 1.53
N ASP A 166 -1.29 -11.70 2.09
CA ASP A 166 -2.29 -12.47 1.36
C ASP A 166 -3.37 -11.59 0.73
N ASN A 167 -4.18 -12.19 -0.14
CA ASN A 167 -5.34 -11.56 -0.75
C ASN A 167 -6.30 -11.02 0.32
N GLY A 168 -6.61 -9.73 0.26
CA GLY A 168 -7.51 -9.04 1.17
C GLY A 168 -6.86 -8.58 2.47
N SER A 169 -5.54 -8.71 2.61
CA SER A 169 -4.84 -8.22 3.80
C SER A 169 -4.69 -6.69 3.80
N LEU A 170 -4.74 -6.11 5.01
CA LEU A 170 -4.42 -4.71 5.29
C LEU A 170 -3.20 -4.66 6.22
N LEU A 171 -2.13 -4.01 5.80
CA LEU A 171 -0.97 -3.70 6.62
C LEU A 171 -0.93 -2.20 6.91
N VAL A 172 -0.86 -1.82 8.18
CA VAL A 172 -0.66 -0.43 8.61
C VAL A 172 0.75 -0.29 9.20
N MET A 173 1.49 0.68 8.68
CA MET A 173 2.81 1.11 9.16
C MET A 173 2.71 2.54 9.69
N ALA A 174 3.08 2.77 10.95
CA ALA A 174 2.95 4.06 11.62
C ALA A 174 4.13 4.35 12.57
N GLY A 175 4.05 5.45 13.31
CA GLY A 175 5.10 5.93 14.20
C GLY A 175 6.34 6.39 13.40
N THR A 176 7.53 6.05 13.90
CA THR A 176 8.80 6.37 13.24
C THR A 176 9.25 5.30 12.23
N CYS A 177 8.33 4.40 11.82
CA CYS A 177 8.64 3.26 10.94
C CYS A 177 9.37 3.69 9.66
N GLN A 178 8.88 4.70 8.94
CA GLN A 178 9.49 5.13 7.67
C GLN A 178 10.85 5.84 7.85
N GLN A 179 11.21 6.20 9.08
CA GLN A 179 12.52 6.78 9.41
C GLN A 179 13.56 5.66 9.63
N TYR A 180 13.21 4.64 10.42
CA TYR A 180 14.16 3.63 10.91
C TYR A 180 14.11 2.30 10.16
N TRP A 181 13.02 2.01 9.46
CA TRP A 181 12.84 0.78 8.70
C TRP A 181 12.82 1.05 7.20
N GLN A 182 13.38 0.10 6.47
CA GLN A 182 13.16 -0.03 5.04
C GLN A 182 12.34 -1.27 4.78
N HIS A 183 11.59 -1.26 3.70
CA HIS A 183 10.79 -2.39 3.27
C HIS A 183 10.94 -2.66 1.77
N ARG A 184 10.61 -3.88 1.37
CA ARG A 184 10.65 -4.29 -0.04
C ARG A 184 9.62 -5.37 -0.35
N LEU A 185 9.28 -5.46 -1.63
CA LEU A 185 8.56 -6.59 -2.20
C LEU A 185 9.54 -7.38 -3.11
N PRO A 186 10.25 -8.40 -2.61
CA PRO A 186 11.30 -9.10 -3.36
C PRO A 186 10.74 -9.89 -4.55
N LYS A 187 11.61 -10.21 -5.51
CA LYS A 187 11.27 -11.14 -6.60
C LYS A 187 10.94 -12.52 -6.05
N GLN A 188 9.88 -13.13 -6.56
CA GLN A 188 9.45 -14.49 -6.22
C GLN A 188 9.02 -15.20 -7.51
N SER A 189 9.96 -15.73 -8.29
CA SER A 189 9.75 -16.24 -9.66
C SER A 189 8.64 -17.29 -9.81
N ARG A 190 8.26 -17.98 -8.73
CA ARG A 190 7.16 -18.97 -8.69
C ARG A 190 5.76 -18.34 -8.63
N VAL A 191 5.64 -17.04 -8.38
CA VAL A 191 4.35 -16.33 -8.39
C VAL A 191 4.05 -15.94 -9.84
N LEU A 192 3.03 -16.55 -10.42
CA LEU A 192 2.68 -16.38 -11.84
C LEU A 192 1.44 -15.50 -12.05
N THR A 193 0.72 -15.19 -10.98
CA THR A 193 -0.53 -14.42 -11.02
C THR A 193 -0.32 -12.98 -10.52
N PRO A 194 -1.17 -12.04 -10.94
CA PRO A 194 -1.00 -10.63 -10.61
C PRO A 194 -1.37 -10.32 -9.16
N ARG A 195 -0.69 -9.31 -8.61
CA ARG A 195 -0.99 -8.66 -7.33
C ARG A 195 -1.22 -7.18 -7.54
N LEU A 196 -2.35 -6.70 -7.03
CA LEU A 196 -2.63 -5.28 -6.83
C LEU A 196 -2.28 -4.89 -5.38
N ASN A 197 -1.72 -3.70 -5.23
CA ASN A 197 -1.41 -3.11 -3.94
C ASN A 197 -1.85 -1.66 -3.91
N LEU A 198 -2.67 -1.29 -2.93
CA LEU A 198 -3.19 0.05 -2.76
C LEU A 198 -2.58 0.62 -1.48
N THR A 199 -1.66 1.58 -1.64
CA THR A 199 -0.99 2.22 -0.51
C THR A 199 -1.59 3.59 -0.28
N PHE A 200 -2.47 3.69 0.71
CA PHE A 200 -3.15 4.92 1.13
C PHE A 200 -2.27 5.74 2.05
N ARG A 201 -2.27 7.05 1.84
CA ARG A 201 -1.48 8.03 2.59
C ARG A 201 -2.27 9.31 2.85
N TYR A 202 -1.69 10.19 3.66
CA TYR A 202 -2.17 11.55 3.88
C TYR A 202 -1.10 12.55 3.47
N ILE A 203 -1.47 13.51 2.64
CA ILE A 203 -0.65 14.70 2.30
C ILE A 203 -1.39 15.94 2.79
N ALA A 204 -0.77 16.69 3.69
CA ALA A 204 -1.35 17.93 4.20
C ALA A 204 -1.51 18.95 3.05
N PRO A 205 -2.61 19.72 2.99
CA PRO A 205 -2.71 20.86 2.08
C PRO A 205 -1.56 21.83 2.33
N GLN A 206 -0.94 22.33 1.25
CA GLN A 206 0.01 23.43 1.36
C GLN A 206 -0.77 24.68 1.82
N GLN A 207 -0.30 25.30 2.91
CA GLN A 207 -0.85 26.57 3.42
C GLN A 207 -0.44 27.74 2.53
#